data_AF-A0A660M6X9-F1
#
_entry.id   AF-A0A660M6X9-F1
#
_cell.length_a   1.000
_cell.length_b   1.000
_cell.length_c   1.000
_cell.angle_alpha   90.00
_cell.angle_beta   90.00
_cell.angle_gamma   90.00
#
_symmetry.space_group_name_H-M   'P 1'
#
loop_
_entity.id
_entity.type
_entity.pdbx_description
1 polymer ?
#
loop_
_entity_poly.entity_id
_entity_poly.type
_entity_poly.pdbx_seq_one_letter_code
_entity_poly.pdbx_strand_id
1 'polypeptide(L)'
;LVIGSMIGAGIFNLVRNTAESAGPLATIIAWLVTGVGMVFLVLSFRNLAEKRPDLDAGIYSYAEAGFGKYVGFNSAWGYWISAWIGNIAYAVTAFSALGYFFPQLFADGQNWASVIGMSILLWGVHCLILRGVRTASVVNLLITIAKIVPLIIFLVAIIAAFKLDIFSKDLWGLAGSNLSLDVVLRQIKDMMIVTVWVFIGIEGAVVFSGRAKQRSDVVKATFIGFAAVLALYVLMTVLAFGVATQPELAGLKDPAMAL
;
A
#
# COMPACT_ATOMS: atom_id res chain seq x y z
N LEU A 1 3.40 14.58 -1.54
CA LEU A 1 4.42 13.76 -0.84
C LEU A 1 3.76 12.65 -0.02
N VAL A 2 2.94 12.97 0.99
CA VAL A 2 2.28 11.96 1.86
C VAL A 2 1.43 10.94 1.07
N ILE A 3 0.58 11.39 0.13
CA ILE A 3 -0.18 10.48 -0.75
C ILE A 3 0.74 9.57 -1.57
N GLY A 4 1.83 10.13 -2.12
CA GLY A 4 2.78 9.35 -2.93
C GLY A 4 3.61 8.35 -2.13
N SER A 5 3.81 8.57 -0.82
CA SER A 5 4.49 7.62 0.06
C SER A 5 3.56 6.49 0.53
N MET A 6 2.26 6.77 0.69
CA MET A 6 1.26 5.74 1.01
C MET A 6 0.86 4.91 -0.21
N ILE A 7 0.85 5.51 -1.42
CA ILE A 7 0.56 4.79 -2.67
C ILE A 7 1.83 4.07 -3.17
N GLY A 8 2.08 2.91 -2.56
CA GLY A 8 3.11 1.95 -2.94
C GLY A 8 2.67 1.01 -4.08
N ALA A 9 3.45 -0.04 -4.38
CA ALA A 9 3.05 -1.02 -5.38
C ALA A 9 1.90 -1.94 -4.89
N GLY A 10 1.66 -2.00 -3.58
CA GLY A 10 0.60 -2.85 -3.00
C GLY A 10 -0.80 -2.55 -3.56
N ILE A 11 -1.07 -1.31 -4.00
CA ILE A 11 -2.35 -0.94 -4.59
C ILE A 11 -2.65 -1.71 -5.89
N PHE A 12 -1.63 -2.07 -6.67
CA PHE A 12 -1.82 -2.70 -7.99
C PHE A 12 -2.32 -4.14 -7.89
N ASN A 13 -2.05 -4.81 -6.77
CA ASN A 13 -2.51 -6.17 -6.50
C ASN A 13 -3.63 -6.20 -5.44
N LEU A 14 -4.05 -5.02 -4.97
CA LEU A 14 -4.96 -4.89 -3.84
C LEU A 14 -6.32 -5.54 -4.10
N VAL A 15 -6.85 -5.44 -5.32
CA VAL A 15 -8.12 -6.08 -5.69
C VAL A 15 -8.03 -7.61 -5.57
N ARG A 16 -7.00 -8.23 -6.15
CA ARG A 16 -6.80 -9.68 -6.05
C ARG A 16 -6.58 -10.13 -4.61
N ASN A 17 -5.63 -9.51 -3.90
CA ASN A 17 -5.32 -9.88 -2.53
C ASN A 17 -6.54 -9.72 -1.60
N THR A 18 -7.39 -8.73 -1.87
CA THR A 18 -8.67 -8.57 -1.17
C THR A 18 -9.60 -9.75 -1.44
N ALA A 19 -9.80 -10.09 -2.71
CA ALA A 19 -10.70 -11.18 -3.10
C ALA A 19 -10.20 -12.57 -2.63
N GLU A 20 -8.89 -12.78 -2.57
CA GLU A 20 -8.29 -13.98 -1.96
C GLU A 20 -8.55 -14.07 -0.45
N SER A 21 -8.60 -12.92 0.23
CA SER A 21 -8.69 -12.86 1.70
C SER A 21 -10.13 -12.85 2.21
N ALA A 22 -11.05 -12.17 1.50
CA ALA A 22 -12.38 -11.87 2.02
C ALA A 22 -13.42 -11.62 0.93
N GLY A 23 -14.69 -11.87 1.28
CA GLY A 23 -15.84 -11.40 0.52
C GLY A 23 -16.19 -9.94 0.82
N PRO A 24 -17.13 -9.33 0.05
CA PRO A 24 -17.43 -7.90 0.07
C PRO A 24 -17.69 -7.30 1.46
N LEU A 25 -18.53 -7.93 2.28
CA LEU A 25 -18.87 -7.41 3.61
C LEU A 25 -17.71 -7.52 4.60
N ALA A 26 -16.98 -8.64 4.58
CA ALA A 26 -15.79 -8.83 5.41
C ALA A 26 -14.70 -7.81 5.02
N THR A 27 -14.54 -7.52 3.72
CA THR A 27 -13.66 -6.46 3.22
C THR A 27 -14.05 -5.08 3.78
N ILE A 28 -15.33 -4.71 3.75
CA ILE A 28 -15.80 -3.43 4.30
C ILE A 28 -15.52 -3.34 5.80
N ILE A 29 -15.82 -4.40 6.56
CA ILE A 29 -15.57 -4.44 8.01
C ILE A 29 -14.07 -4.33 8.30
N ALA A 30 -13.22 -5.06 7.57
CA ALA A 30 -11.77 -4.98 7.72
C ALA A 30 -11.23 -3.58 7.43
N TRP A 31 -11.71 -2.91 6.38
CA TRP A 31 -11.34 -1.52 6.11
C TRP A 31 -11.77 -0.54 7.20
N LEU A 32 -12.95 -0.73 7.81
CA LEU A 32 -13.38 0.08 8.95
C LEU A 32 -12.45 -0.14 10.15
N VAL A 33 -12.15 -1.40 10.49
CA VAL A 33 -11.25 -1.74 11.60
C VAL A 33 -9.85 -1.18 11.38
N THR A 34 -9.27 -1.42 10.20
CA THR A 34 -7.93 -0.91 9.86
C THR A 34 -7.91 0.61 9.76
N GLY A 35 -8.94 1.23 9.19
CA GLY A 35 -9.06 2.68 9.10
C GLY A 35 -9.06 3.33 10.48
N VAL A 36 -9.85 2.80 11.42
CA VAL A 36 -9.86 3.26 12.82
C VAL A 36 -8.49 3.04 13.49
N GLY A 37 -7.89 1.86 13.32
CA GLY A 37 -6.56 1.55 13.87
C GLY A 37 -5.48 2.51 13.37
N MET A 38 -5.48 2.80 12.06
CA MET A 38 -4.53 3.73 11.44
C MET A 38 -4.74 5.17 11.90
N VAL A 39 -5.98 5.60 12.16
CA VAL A 39 -6.23 6.92 12.77
C VAL A 39 -5.59 7.01 14.15
N PHE A 40 -5.73 5.98 14.99
CA PHE A 40 -5.07 5.95 16.30
C PHE A 40 -3.54 5.96 16.17
N LEU A 41 -2.98 5.27 15.18
CA LEU A 41 -1.55 5.28 14.89
C LEU A 41 -1.07 6.69 14.51
N VAL A 42 -1.76 7.37 13.58
CA VAL A 42 -1.43 8.74 13.15
C VAL A 42 -1.53 9.72 14.32
N LEU A 43 -2.57 9.60 15.15
CA LEU A 43 -2.72 10.44 16.35
C LEU A 43 -1.58 10.21 17.35
N SER A 44 -1.13 8.98 17.49
CA SER A 44 0.01 8.63 18.36
C SER A 44 1.31 9.27 17.85
N PHE A 45 1.59 9.18 16.54
CA PHE A 45 2.76 9.84 15.96
C PHE A 45 2.69 11.36 16.05
N ARG A 46 1.51 11.94 15.83
CA ARG A 46 1.29 13.37 16.02
C ARG A 46 1.63 13.80 17.45
N ASN A 47 1.08 13.11 18.44
CA ASN A 47 1.30 13.42 19.86
C ASN A 47 2.79 13.30 20.24
N LEU A 48 3.51 12.31 19.70
CA LEU A 48 4.96 12.18 19.89
C LEU A 48 5.73 13.33 19.24
N ALA A 49 5.39 13.70 18.00
CA ALA A 49 6.03 14.79 17.27
C ALA A 49 5.80 16.17 17.91
N GLU A 50 4.66 16.37 18.58
CA GLU A 50 4.35 17.58 19.35
C GLU A 50 5.09 17.61 20.70
N LYS A 51 5.15 16.49 21.43
CA LYS A 51 5.80 16.41 22.77
C LYS A 51 7.32 16.37 22.72
N ARG A 52 7.89 15.76 21.69
CA ARG A 52 9.34 15.59 21.53
C ARG A 52 9.81 16.16 20.21
N PRO A 53 9.73 17.51 20.04
CA PRO A 53 10.09 18.14 18.78
C PRO A 53 11.59 18.07 18.49
N ASP A 54 12.40 17.81 19.52
CA ASP A 54 13.84 17.57 19.50
C ASP A 54 14.23 16.27 18.77
N LEU A 55 13.29 15.32 18.62
CA LEU A 55 13.50 14.05 17.95
C LEU A 55 12.98 14.14 16.50
N ASP A 56 13.90 14.29 15.55
CA ASP A 56 13.60 14.50 14.11
C ASP A 56 14.06 13.35 13.20
N ALA A 57 14.69 12.32 13.76
CA ALA A 57 15.26 11.21 12.99
C ALA A 57 14.22 10.10 12.63
N GLY A 58 12.94 10.32 12.91
CA GLY A 58 11.86 9.37 12.61
C GLY A 58 11.53 8.43 13.78
N ILE A 59 10.80 7.35 13.50
CA ILE A 59 10.14 6.53 14.54
C ILE A 59 11.11 5.86 15.51
N TYR A 60 12.27 5.41 15.02
CA TYR A 60 13.26 4.74 15.87
C TYR A 60 13.85 5.66 16.95
N SER A 61 13.87 6.98 16.72
CA SER A 61 14.37 7.95 17.70
C SER A 61 13.47 8.03 18.93
N TYR A 62 12.15 7.84 18.75
CA TYR A 62 11.21 7.74 19.86
C TYR A 62 11.43 6.44 20.65
N ALA A 63 11.71 5.33 19.97
CA ALA A 63 12.00 4.05 20.62
C ALA A 63 13.30 4.12 21.43
N GLU A 64 14.36 4.71 20.88
CA GLU A 64 15.63 4.91 21.58
C GLU A 64 15.47 5.83 22.79
N ALA A 65 14.80 6.97 22.63
CA ALA A 65 14.60 7.93 23.71
C ALA A 65 13.71 7.39 24.84
N GLY A 66 12.75 6.51 24.52
CA GLY A 66 11.83 5.92 25.49
C GLY A 66 12.38 4.68 26.19
N PHE A 67 13.17 3.85 25.49
CA PHE A 67 13.51 2.49 25.94
C PHE A 67 15.01 2.17 25.86
N GLY A 68 15.84 3.13 25.47
CA GLY A 68 17.30 3.01 25.41
C GLY A 68 17.84 2.46 24.08
N LYS A 69 19.17 2.46 23.98
CA LYS A 69 19.91 2.16 22.74
C LYS A 69 19.62 0.78 22.15
N TYR A 70 19.43 -0.24 23.00
CA TYR A 70 19.17 -1.60 22.53
C TYR A 70 17.82 -1.69 21.79
N VAL A 71 16.76 -1.11 22.34
CA VAL A 71 15.43 -1.11 21.71
C VAL A 71 15.42 -0.22 20.48
N GLY A 72 16.08 0.94 20.55
CA GLY A 72 16.30 1.81 19.38
C GLY A 72 16.99 1.08 18.22
N PHE A 73 18.07 0.35 18.51
CA PHE A 73 18.78 -0.46 17.53
C PHE A 73 17.88 -1.52 16.88
N ASN A 74 17.15 -2.29 17.68
CA ASN A 74 16.23 -3.31 17.15
C ASN A 74 15.13 -2.71 16.27
N SER A 75 14.58 -1.55 16.67
CA SER A 75 13.58 -0.83 15.90
C SER A 75 14.14 -0.37 14.54
N ALA A 76 15.32 0.24 14.53
CA ALA A 76 15.98 0.69 13.31
C ALA A 76 16.36 -0.48 12.40
N TRP A 77 16.91 -1.56 12.96
CA TRP A 77 17.31 -2.75 12.21
C TRP A 77 16.11 -3.48 11.61
N GLY A 78 15.04 -3.67 12.38
CA GLY A 78 13.80 -4.28 11.90
C GLY A 78 13.14 -3.47 10.79
N TYR A 79 13.10 -2.14 10.93
CA TYR A 79 12.60 -1.24 9.88
C TYR A 79 13.44 -1.34 8.60
N TRP A 80 14.77 -1.41 8.73
CA TRP A 80 15.68 -1.52 7.59
C TRP A 80 15.50 -2.84 6.83
N ILE A 81 15.38 -3.97 7.53
CA ILE A 81 15.10 -5.28 6.91
C ILE A 81 13.73 -5.27 6.23
N SER A 82 12.70 -4.72 6.89
CA SER A 82 11.36 -4.59 6.31
C SER A 82 11.38 -3.80 5.01
N ALA A 83 12.11 -2.68 4.96
CA ALA A 83 12.26 -1.87 3.76
C ALA A 83 12.96 -2.64 2.61
N TRP A 84 13.96 -3.47 2.93
CA TRP A 84 14.64 -4.32 1.94
C TRP A 84 13.69 -5.34 1.32
N ILE A 85 12.95 -6.08 2.15
CA ILE A 85 12.00 -7.09 1.70
C ILE A 85 10.86 -6.42 0.89
N GLY A 86 10.39 -5.25 1.33
CA GLY A 86 9.39 -4.48 0.59
C GLY A 86 9.83 -4.09 -0.82
N ASN A 87 11.10 -3.72 -0.99
CA ASN A 87 11.63 -3.41 -2.33
C ASN A 87 11.64 -4.61 -3.28
N ILE A 88 11.80 -5.83 -2.75
CA ILE A 88 11.70 -7.06 -3.57
C ILE A 88 10.28 -7.23 -4.08
N ALA A 89 9.27 -7.07 -3.22
CA ALA A 89 7.86 -7.14 -3.62
C ALA A 89 7.51 -6.11 -4.71
N TYR A 90 8.06 -4.89 -4.60
CA TYR A 90 7.89 -3.85 -5.63
C TYR A 90 8.51 -4.23 -6.97
N ALA A 91 9.67 -4.85 -6.95
CA ALA A 91 10.31 -5.26 -8.18
C ALA A 91 9.64 -6.46 -8.84
N VAL A 92 9.22 -7.46 -8.07
CA VAL A 92 8.42 -8.57 -8.60
C VAL A 92 7.20 -7.98 -9.29
N THR A 93 6.44 -7.12 -8.62
CA THR A 93 5.25 -6.46 -9.22
C THR A 93 5.58 -5.70 -10.51
N ALA A 94 6.68 -4.95 -10.55
CA ALA A 94 7.09 -4.21 -11.74
C ALA A 94 7.46 -5.14 -12.91
N PHE A 95 8.18 -6.23 -12.63
CA PHE A 95 8.58 -7.19 -13.66
C PHE A 95 7.45 -8.14 -14.07
N SER A 96 6.50 -8.46 -13.19
CA SER A 96 5.24 -9.13 -13.57
C SER A 96 4.45 -8.26 -14.54
N ALA A 97 4.37 -6.94 -14.30
CA ALA A 97 3.74 -6.00 -15.22
C ALA A 97 4.46 -5.90 -16.57
N LEU A 98 5.80 -5.95 -16.59
CA LEU A 98 6.56 -6.05 -17.84
C LEU A 98 6.37 -7.40 -18.53
N GLY A 99 6.16 -8.47 -17.77
CA GLY A 99 5.82 -9.81 -18.26
C GLY A 99 4.52 -9.86 -19.05
N TYR A 100 3.57 -8.96 -18.79
CA TYR A 100 2.39 -8.80 -19.64
C TYR A 100 2.76 -8.44 -21.09
N PHE A 101 3.75 -7.57 -21.28
CA PHE A 101 4.20 -7.13 -22.61
C PHE A 101 5.27 -8.04 -23.22
N PHE A 102 6.14 -8.63 -22.39
CA PHE A 102 7.24 -9.50 -22.81
C PHE A 102 7.17 -10.86 -22.08
N PRO A 103 6.13 -11.67 -22.31
CA PRO A 103 5.86 -12.89 -21.53
C PRO A 103 6.96 -13.94 -21.67
N GLN A 104 7.64 -14.01 -22.83
CA GLN A 104 8.74 -14.94 -23.05
C GLN A 104 10.00 -14.58 -22.25
N LEU A 105 10.14 -13.31 -21.86
CA LEU A 105 11.33 -12.81 -21.16
C LEU A 105 11.10 -12.74 -19.65
N PHE A 106 10.01 -12.10 -19.21
CA PHE A 106 9.79 -11.82 -17.78
C PHE A 106 8.74 -12.72 -17.12
N ALA A 107 7.92 -13.45 -17.88
CA ALA A 107 6.90 -14.35 -17.35
C ALA A 107 6.05 -13.72 -16.22
N ASP A 108 6.15 -14.22 -15.00
CA ASP A 108 5.46 -13.74 -13.80
C ASP A 108 6.32 -12.80 -12.93
N GLY A 109 7.49 -12.37 -13.41
CA GLY A 109 8.42 -11.50 -12.69
C GLY A 109 9.31 -12.23 -11.68
N GLN A 110 9.20 -13.56 -11.55
CA GLN A 110 9.93 -14.36 -10.55
C GLN A 110 11.09 -15.18 -11.16
N ASN A 111 11.53 -14.83 -12.36
CA ASN A 111 12.59 -15.55 -13.08
C ASN A 111 13.95 -14.82 -13.05
N TRP A 112 15.01 -15.51 -13.48
CA TRP A 112 16.37 -14.95 -13.51
C TRP A 112 16.51 -13.69 -14.36
N ALA A 113 15.77 -13.58 -15.47
CA ALA A 113 15.78 -12.38 -16.31
C ALA A 113 15.23 -11.16 -15.54
N SER A 114 14.20 -11.36 -14.72
CA SER A 114 13.62 -10.33 -13.86
C SER A 114 14.59 -9.92 -12.74
N VAL A 115 15.32 -10.88 -12.16
CA VAL A 115 16.38 -10.60 -11.16
C VAL A 115 17.49 -9.73 -11.75
N ILE A 116 17.96 -10.06 -12.96
CA ILE A 116 19.00 -9.29 -13.65
C ILE A 116 18.48 -7.89 -14.01
N GLY A 117 17.28 -7.81 -14.58
CA GLY A 117 16.64 -6.55 -14.93
C GLY A 117 16.43 -5.63 -13.73
N MET A 118 15.95 -6.17 -12.61
CA MET A 118 15.79 -5.45 -11.36
C MET A 118 17.13 -4.95 -10.84
N SER A 119 18.17 -5.77 -10.90
CA SER A 119 19.51 -5.39 -10.45
C SER A 119 20.04 -4.21 -11.25
N ILE A 120 19.87 -4.24 -12.59
CA ILE A 120 20.26 -3.12 -13.47
C ILE A 120 19.48 -1.85 -13.12
N LEU A 121 18.16 -1.94 -12.93
CA LEU A 121 17.33 -0.80 -12.54
C LEU A 121 17.74 -0.21 -11.18
N LEU A 122 17.99 -1.07 -10.19
CA LEU A 122 18.41 -0.65 -8.85
C LEU A 122 19.73 0.12 -8.90
N TRP A 123 20.74 -0.42 -9.58
CA TRP A 123 22.03 0.26 -9.74
C TRP A 123 21.91 1.53 -10.59
N GLY A 124 21.03 1.55 -11.59
CA GLY A 124 20.73 2.73 -12.38
C GLY A 124 20.16 3.87 -11.52
N VAL A 125 19.17 3.57 -10.68
CA VAL A 125 18.59 4.53 -9.73
C VAL A 125 19.63 4.98 -8.71
N HIS A 126 20.45 4.05 -8.18
CA HIS A 126 21.53 4.38 -7.26
C HIS A 126 22.52 5.39 -7.86
N CYS A 127 23.00 5.14 -9.09
CA CYS A 127 23.89 6.05 -9.81
C CYS A 127 23.24 7.42 -10.09
N LEU A 128 21.93 7.46 -10.35
CA LEU A 128 21.19 8.71 -10.54
C LEU A 128 21.14 9.51 -9.25
N ILE A 129 20.90 8.86 -8.11
CA ILE A 129 20.89 9.51 -6.78
C ILE A 129 22.28 10.10 -6.47
N LEU A 130 23.36 9.39 -6.79
CA LEU A 130 24.73 9.89 -6.60
C LEU A 130 25.03 11.16 -7.42
N ARG A 131 24.35 11.39 -8.55
CA ARG A 131 24.53 12.57 -9.41
C ARG A 131 23.79 13.83 -8.94
N GLY A 132 23.03 13.75 -7.84
CA GLY A 132 22.48 14.92 -7.16
C GLY A 132 20.95 15.03 -7.15
N VAL A 133 20.44 15.62 -6.06
CA VAL A 133 19.04 15.59 -5.60
C VAL A 133 18.07 16.41 -6.47
N ARG A 134 18.57 17.31 -7.32
CA ARG A 134 17.70 18.22 -8.11
C ARG A 134 16.87 17.48 -9.17
N THR A 135 17.43 16.41 -9.75
CA THR A 135 16.71 15.52 -10.69
C THR A 135 15.66 14.65 -9.98
N ALA A 136 15.90 14.28 -8.72
CA ALA A 136 15.05 13.37 -7.96
C ALA A 136 13.64 13.93 -7.69
N SER A 137 13.50 15.25 -7.52
CA SER A 137 12.19 15.86 -7.26
C SER A 137 11.27 15.85 -8.49
N VAL A 138 11.81 16.09 -9.70
CA VAL A 138 11.05 16.03 -10.96
C VAL A 138 10.66 14.58 -11.28
N VAL A 139 11.60 13.66 -11.11
CA VAL A 139 11.34 12.22 -11.28
C VAL A 139 10.24 11.74 -10.33
N ASN A 140 10.27 12.17 -9.07
CA ASN A 140 9.23 11.80 -8.10
C ASN A 140 7.84 12.36 -8.48
N LEU A 141 7.76 13.59 -9.03
CA LEU A 141 6.50 14.14 -9.51
C LEU A 141 5.95 13.33 -10.70
N LEU A 142 6.80 13.03 -11.68
CA LEU A 142 6.42 12.21 -12.84
C LEU A 142 5.94 10.82 -12.42
N ILE A 143 6.66 10.16 -11.51
CA ILE A 143 6.27 8.87 -10.94
C ILE A 143 4.92 8.98 -10.21
N THR A 144 4.70 10.06 -9.46
CA THR A 144 3.43 10.28 -8.75
C THR A 144 2.27 10.40 -9.75
N ILE A 145 2.43 11.20 -10.82
CA ILE A 145 1.40 11.33 -11.87
C ILE A 145 1.17 9.98 -12.57
N ALA A 146 2.26 9.30 -12.95
CA ALA A 146 2.21 7.99 -13.60
C ALA A 146 1.54 6.91 -12.74
N LYS A 147 1.55 7.05 -11.40
CA LYS A 147 0.80 6.20 -10.48
C LYS A 147 -0.66 6.62 -10.37
N ILE A 148 -0.94 7.90 -10.12
CA ILE A 148 -2.29 8.38 -9.82
C ILE A 148 -3.21 8.27 -11.03
N VAL A 149 -2.73 8.59 -12.23
CA VAL A 149 -3.59 8.62 -13.44
C VAL A 149 -4.20 7.24 -13.73
N PRO A 150 -3.43 6.13 -13.81
CA PRO A 150 -4.02 4.80 -13.97
C PRO A 150 -5.00 4.41 -12.88
N LEU A 151 -4.75 4.81 -11.62
CA LEU A 151 -5.66 4.51 -10.50
C LEU A 151 -7.01 5.20 -10.64
N ILE A 152 -7.01 6.47 -11.06
CA ILE A 152 -8.24 7.21 -11.31
C ILE A 152 -8.99 6.63 -12.52
N ILE A 153 -8.29 6.28 -13.60
CA ILE A 153 -8.89 5.63 -14.77
C ILE A 153 -9.54 4.30 -14.35
N PHE A 154 -8.83 3.48 -13.59
CA PHE A 154 -9.33 2.21 -13.09
C PHE A 154 -10.55 2.38 -12.18
N LEU A 155 -10.52 3.36 -11.27
CA LEU A 155 -11.67 3.67 -10.42
C LEU A 155 -12.90 4.07 -11.25
N VAL A 156 -12.73 4.93 -12.24
CA VAL A 156 -13.83 5.34 -13.14
C VAL A 156 -14.36 4.16 -13.94
N ALA A 157 -13.46 3.29 -14.45
CA ALA A 157 -13.84 2.09 -15.20
C ALA A 157 -14.65 1.12 -14.33
N ILE A 158 -14.22 0.85 -13.09
CA ILE A 158 -14.96 0.01 -12.14
C ILE A 158 -16.34 0.61 -11.83
N ILE A 159 -16.43 1.92 -11.59
CA ILE A 159 -17.71 2.58 -11.32
C ILE A 159 -18.66 2.43 -12.52
N ALA A 160 -18.16 2.61 -13.74
CA ALA A 160 -18.94 2.45 -14.96
C ALA A 160 -19.35 1.00 -15.24
N ALA A 161 -18.52 0.03 -14.86
CA ALA A 161 -18.77 -1.40 -15.05
C ALA A 161 -19.54 -2.05 -13.88
N PHE A 162 -19.82 -1.31 -12.81
CA PHE A 162 -20.43 -1.82 -11.59
C PHE A 162 -21.86 -2.35 -11.85
N LYS A 163 -22.10 -3.59 -11.42
CA LYS A 163 -23.41 -4.25 -11.48
C LYS A 163 -23.83 -4.69 -10.09
N LEU A 164 -24.95 -4.12 -9.63
CA LEU A 164 -25.51 -4.44 -8.30
C LEU A 164 -25.79 -5.93 -8.15
N ASP A 165 -26.30 -6.57 -9.21
CA ASP A 165 -26.64 -8.01 -9.20
C ASP A 165 -25.42 -8.90 -8.93
N ILE A 166 -24.24 -8.52 -9.43
CA ILE A 166 -22.98 -9.25 -9.18
C ILE A 166 -22.53 -9.00 -7.74
N PHE A 167 -22.55 -7.74 -7.30
CA PHE A 167 -22.13 -7.34 -5.96
C PHE A 167 -22.94 -8.05 -4.86
N SER A 168 -24.26 -8.14 -5.03
CA SER A 168 -25.15 -8.76 -4.04
C SER A 168 -25.17 -10.29 -4.07
N LYS A 169 -24.50 -10.92 -5.04
CA LYS A 169 -24.59 -12.37 -5.28
C LYS A 169 -24.00 -13.21 -4.14
N ASP A 170 -22.85 -12.79 -3.60
CA ASP A 170 -22.19 -13.46 -2.49
C ASP A 170 -21.47 -12.45 -1.60
N LEU A 171 -22.24 -11.77 -0.76
CA LEU A 171 -21.76 -10.69 0.11
C LEU A 171 -20.74 -11.15 1.15
N TRP A 172 -20.72 -12.44 1.50
CA TRP A 172 -19.81 -13.01 2.49
C TRP A 172 -18.69 -13.85 1.87
N GLY A 173 -18.64 -14.00 0.54
CA GLY A 173 -17.64 -14.83 -0.12
C GLY A 173 -17.68 -16.28 0.34
N LEU A 174 -18.87 -16.82 0.61
CA LEU A 174 -19.05 -18.15 1.18
C LEU A 174 -19.08 -19.24 0.11
N ALA A 175 -19.26 -18.90 -1.17
CA ALA A 175 -19.38 -19.86 -2.27
C ALA A 175 -20.37 -21.01 -2.00
N GLY A 176 -21.47 -20.71 -1.29
CA GLY A 176 -22.50 -21.69 -0.90
C GLY A 176 -22.25 -22.43 0.42
N SER A 177 -21.19 -22.09 1.16
CA SER A 177 -20.98 -22.58 2.53
C SER A 177 -21.84 -21.83 3.57
N ASN A 178 -22.02 -22.43 4.75
CA ASN A 178 -22.80 -21.81 5.82
C ASN A 178 -22.06 -20.63 6.45
N LEU A 179 -22.79 -19.54 6.69
CA LEU A 179 -22.26 -18.39 7.43
C LEU A 179 -21.96 -18.82 8.87
N SER A 180 -20.70 -18.73 9.27
CA SER A 180 -20.28 -18.91 10.65
C SER A 180 -19.44 -17.72 11.09
N LEU A 181 -19.52 -17.41 12.39
CA LEU A 181 -18.77 -16.30 12.98
C LEU A 181 -17.26 -16.53 12.85
N ASP A 182 -16.80 -17.77 12.95
CA ASP A 182 -15.39 -18.14 12.77
C ASP A 182 -14.88 -17.81 11.36
N VAL A 183 -15.65 -18.13 10.32
CA VAL A 183 -15.30 -17.82 8.92
C VAL A 183 -15.23 -16.32 8.70
N VAL A 184 -16.20 -15.56 9.22
CA VAL A 184 -16.20 -14.10 9.11
C VAL A 184 -15.00 -13.49 9.82
N LEU A 185 -14.71 -13.92 11.05
CA LEU A 185 -13.55 -13.43 11.80
C LEU A 185 -12.24 -13.75 11.10
N ARG A 186 -12.12 -14.93 10.48
CA ARG A 186 -10.94 -15.30 9.69
C ARG A 186 -10.78 -14.38 8.48
N GLN A 187 -11.82 -14.18 7.67
CA GLN A 187 -11.76 -13.27 6.52
C GLN A 187 -11.36 -11.84 6.91
N ILE A 188 -11.92 -11.34 8.02
CA ILE A 188 -11.56 -10.00 8.53
C ILE A 188 -10.08 -9.96 8.91
N LYS A 189 -9.57 -10.98 9.64
CA LYS A 189 -8.16 -11.05 10.05
C LYS A 189 -7.21 -11.14 8.85
N ASP A 190 -7.53 -11.98 7.87
CA ASP A 190 -6.72 -12.15 6.67
C ASP A 190 -6.67 -10.83 5.87
N MET A 191 -7.82 -10.17 5.73
CA MET A 191 -7.91 -8.85 5.08
C MET A 191 -7.18 -7.75 5.88
N MET A 192 -7.12 -7.84 7.20
CA MET A 192 -6.34 -6.89 8.01
C MET A 192 -4.84 -6.92 7.66
N ILE A 193 -4.28 -8.10 7.32
CA ILE A 193 -2.88 -8.21 6.88
C ILE A 193 -2.68 -7.45 5.56
N VAL A 194 -3.61 -7.60 4.61
CA VAL A 194 -3.58 -6.91 3.31
C VAL A 194 -3.70 -5.39 3.49
N THR A 195 -4.64 -4.94 4.32
CA THR A 195 -4.89 -3.50 4.54
C THR A 195 -3.75 -2.81 5.28
N VAL A 196 -3.11 -3.47 6.25
CA VAL A 196 -1.92 -2.93 6.92
C VAL A 196 -0.76 -2.77 5.94
N TRP A 197 -0.54 -3.76 5.07
CA TRP A 197 0.51 -3.73 4.05
C TRP A 197 0.42 -2.49 3.14
N VAL A 198 -0.78 -2.14 2.68
CA VAL A 198 -0.95 -1.00 1.78
C VAL A 198 -0.86 0.37 2.46
N PHE A 199 -0.84 0.41 3.79
CA PHE A 199 -0.60 1.64 4.56
C PHE A 199 0.84 1.82 5.02
N ILE A 200 1.73 0.87 4.74
CA ILE A 200 3.17 1.05 4.97
C ILE A 200 3.63 2.28 4.19
N GLY A 201 4.27 3.23 4.88
CA GLY A 201 4.72 4.50 4.32
C GLY A 201 3.96 5.72 4.85
N ILE A 202 2.91 5.52 5.67
CA ILE A 202 2.28 6.59 6.44
C ILE A 202 3.28 7.23 7.42
N GLU A 203 4.23 6.45 7.89
CA GLU A 203 5.36 6.84 8.73
C GLU A 203 6.27 7.86 8.04
N GLY A 204 6.36 7.80 6.71
CA GLY A 204 7.20 8.71 5.92
C GLY A 204 6.84 10.17 6.14
N ALA A 205 5.57 10.47 6.40
CA ALA A 205 5.13 11.83 6.72
C ALA A 205 5.80 12.39 8.00
N VAL A 206 6.06 11.53 8.99
CA VAL A 206 6.76 11.89 10.23
C VAL A 206 8.24 12.15 9.95
N VAL A 207 8.88 11.32 9.13
CA VAL A 207 10.29 11.49 8.74
C VAL A 207 10.51 12.80 7.97
N PHE A 208 9.57 13.17 7.09
CA PHE A 208 9.66 14.44 6.36
C PHE A 208 9.24 15.66 7.17
N SER A 209 8.66 15.48 8.36
CA SER A 209 8.23 16.59 9.22
C SER A 209 9.39 17.49 9.68
N GLY A 210 10.59 16.93 9.84
CA GLY A 210 11.81 17.70 10.16
C GLY A 210 12.25 18.67 9.07
N ARG A 211 11.77 18.48 7.82
CA ARG A 211 12.08 19.35 6.67
C ARG A 211 10.93 20.28 6.29
N ALA A 212 9.81 20.24 7.01
CA ALA A 212 8.63 21.03 6.69
C ALA A 212 8.75 22.47 7.24
N LYS A 213 8.25 23.45 6.47
CA LYS A 213 8.22 24.86 6.88
C LYS A 213 7.35 25.11 8.11
N GLN A 214 6.24 24.38 8.23
CA GLN A 214 5.37 24.37 9.42
C GLN A 214 4.94 22.94 9.74
N ARG A 215 5.10 22.51 10.99
CA ARG A 215 4.73 21.14 11.43
C ARG A 215 3.21 20.91 11.46
N SER A 216 2.42 21.95 11.72
CA SER A 216 0.95 21.90 11.69
C SER A 216 0.40 21.53 10.31
N ASP A 217 1.05 21.98 9.24
CA ASP A 217 0.68 21.65 7.86
C ASP A 217 0.93 20.17 7.55
N VAL A 218 1.99 19.59 8.13
CA VAL A 218 2.30 18.16 7.98
C VAL A 218 1.17 17.32 8.56
N VAL A 219 0.69 17.66 9.75
CA VAL A 219 -0.42 16.93 10.40
C VAL A 219 -1.69 17.00 9.56
N LYS A 220 -2.09 18.18 9.11
CA LYS A 220 -3.28 18.35 8.25
C LYS A 220 -3.13 17.59 6.94
N ALA A 221 -1.97 17.70 6.28
CA ALA A 221 -1.67 17.00 5.04
C ALA A 221 -1.68 15.48 5.21
N THR A 222 -1.23 14.96 6.36
CA THR A 222 -1.30 13.54 6.69
C THR A 222 -2.74 13.06 6.84
N PHE A 223 -3.59 13.79 7.58
CA PHE A 223 -5.00 13.40 7.73
C PHE A 223 -5.77 13.44 6.40
N ILE A 224 -5.62 14.52 5.64
CA ILE A 224 -6.30 14.67 4.34
C ILE A 224 -5.78 13.61 3.37
N GLY A 225 -4.46 13.41 3.31
CA GLY A 225 -3.84 12.40 2.47
C GLY A 225 -4.27 10.99 2.85
N PHE A 226 -4.31 10.68 4.15
CA PHE A 226 -4.76 9.39 4.67
C PHE A 226 -6.23 9.13 4.32
N ALA A 227 -7.11 10.09 4.59
CA ALA A 227 -8.54 9.95 4.29
C ALA A 227 -8.78 9.76 2.78
N ALA A 228 -8.07 10.51 1.93
CA ALA A 228 -8.17 10.37 0.47
C ALA A 228 -7.68 9.00 -0.01
N VAL A 229 -6.53 8.52 0.50
CA VAL A 229 -5.98 7.22 0.13
C VAL A 229 -6.85 6.07 0.66
N LEU A 230 -7.34 6.16 1.90
CA LEU A 230 -8.27 5.19 2.48
C LEU A 230 -9.54 5.11 1.64
N ALA A 231 -10.16 6.24 1.29
CA ALA A 231 -11.34 6.27 0.45
C ALA A 231 -11.07 5.62 -0.92
N LEU A 232 -9.94 5.96 -1.55
CA LEU A 232 -9.52 5.37 -2.82
C LEU A 232 -9.40 3.84 -2.71
N TYR A 233 -8.70 3.33 -1.70
CA TYR A 233 -8.47 1.90 -1.52
C TYR A 233 -9.77 1.14 -1.23
N VAL A 234 -10.64 1.70 -0.38
CA VAL A 234 -11.96 1.13 -0.08
C VAL A 234 -12.80 1.07 -1.34
N LEU A 235 -12.89 2.17 -2.09
CA LEU A 235 -13.71 2.22 -3.31
C LEU A 235 -13.20 1.21 -4.36
N MET A 236 -11.90 1.19 -4.63
CA MET A 236 -11.34 0.27 -5.62
C MET A 236 -11.57 -1.20 -5.26
N THR A 237 -11.43 -1.57 -3.99
CA THR A 237 -11.58 -2.97 -3.56
C THR A 237 -13.02 -3.40 -3.44
N VAL A 238 -13.88 -2.57 -2.84
CA VAL A 238 -15.28 -2.91 -2.62
C VAL A 238 -16.05 -2.89 -3.94
N LEU A 239 -15.82 -1.90 -4.81
CA LEU A 239 -16.52 -1.80 -6.08
C LEU A 239 -16.07 -2.86 -7.10
N ALA A 240 -14.84 -3.40 -6.98
CA ALA A 240 -14.39 -4.50 -7.84
C ALA A 240 -15.30 -5.73 -7.73
N PHE A 241 -15.87 -6.01 -6.55
CA PHE A 241 -16.86 -7.09 -6.36
C PHE A 241 -18.19 -6.87 -7.09
N GLY A 242 -18.45 -5.66 -7.58
CA GLY A 242 -19.58 -5.40 -8.48
C GLY A 242 -19.23 -5.54 -9.96
N VAL A 243 -17.96 -5.72 -10.32
CA VAL A 243 -17.51 -5.94 -11.69
C VAL A 243 -17.39 -7.43 -12.00
N ALA A 244 -16.79 -8.20 -11.08
CA ALA A 244 -16.62 -9.65 -11.21
C ALA A 244 -16.82 -10.35 -9.86
N THR A 245 -17.05 -11.66 -9.90
CA THR A 245 -17.26 -12.47 -8.69
C THR A 245 -15.97 -12.64 -7.88
N GLN A 246 -16.08 -12.89 -6.58
CA GLN A 246 -14.92 -13.06 -5.71
C GLN A 246 -13.91 -14.12 -6.23
N PRO A 247 -14.33 -15.31 -6.73
CA PRO A 247 -13.38 -16.27 -7.33
C PRO A 247 -12.70 -15.76 -8.60
N GLU A 248 -13.40 -15.00 -9.45
CA GLU A 248 -12.82 -14.40 -10.67
C GLU A 248 -11.77 -13.34 -10.31
N LEU A 249 -12.07 -12.51 -9.31
CA LEU A 249 -11.14 -11.49 -8.81
C LEU A 249 -9.91 -12.10 -8.12
N ALA A 250 -10.08 -13.19 -7.38
CA ALA A 250 -8.99 -13.91 -6.75
C ALA A 250 -8.08 -14.61 -7.80
N GLY A 251 -8.66 -15.01 -8.93
CA GLY A 251 -7.94 -15.67 -10.03
C GLY A 251 -7.13 -14.73 -10.94
N LEU A 252 -7.08 -13.43 -10.66
CA LEU A 252 -6.37 -12.46 -11.50
C LEU A 252 -4.86 -12.67 -11.48
N LYS A 253 -4.22 -12.42 -12.63
CA LYS A 253 -2.76 -12.34 -12.72
C LYS A 253 -2.27 -10.97 -12.28
N ASP A 254 -1.05 -10.90 -11.76
CA ASP A 254 -0.43 -9.62 -11.42
C ASP A 254 -0.01 -8.84 -12.68
N PRO A 255 -0.24 -7.51 -12.73
CA PRO A 255 -0.99 -6.70 -11.76
C PRO A 255 -2.51 -6.81 -11.96
N ALA A 256 -3.25 -6.94 -10.86
CA ALA A 256 -4.70 -7.19 -10.85
C ALA A 256 -5.59 -6.06 -11.42
N MET A 257 -5.03 -4.86 -11.65
CA MET A 257 -5.75 -3.72 -12.24
C MET A 257 -5.89 -3.75 -13.77
N ALA A 258 -5.53 -4.86 -14.42
CA ALA A 258 -5.75 -5.07 -15.86
C ALA A 258 -7.14 -5.66 -16.20
N LEU A 259 -8.06 -5.66 -15.24
CA LEU A 259 -9.43 -6.19 -15.34
C LEU A 259 -10.36 -5.32 -16.19
#